data_AF-A0A966TIK0-F1
#
_entry.id   AF-A0A966TIK0-F1
#
_cell.length_a   1.000
_cell.length_b   1.000
_cell.length_c   1.000
_cell.angle_alpha   90.00
_cell.angle_beta   90.00
_cell.angle_gamma   90.00
#
_symmetry.space_group_name_H-M   'P 1'
#
loop_
_entity.id
_entity.type
_entity.pdbx_description
1 polymer ?
#
loop_
_entity_poly.entity_id
_entity_poly.type
_entity_poly.pdbx_seq_one_letter_code
_entity_poly.pdbx_strand_id
1 'polypeptide(L)'
;MDKLQDPFEVWDNGALTPFYPATEDIVTWLTDFFMRTGARKRVGTQWTYQGKKYQSENCPIPIPDHSGLVYPTQDLKKWIVLNPDSTIKFTIQVPKISPESSPEKGELGQPQHKRGGPPYIMYGEGSDGDRNDCRFFFEDPEECLAFISRK
;
A
#
# COMPACT_ATOMS: atom_id res chain seq x y z
N MET A 1 -4.33 -17.16 -10.45
CA MET A 1 -5.15 -16.39 -9.50
C MET A 1 -5.84 -15.30 -10.29
N ASP A 2 -7.16 -15.16 -10.17
CA ASP A 2 -7.89 -14.10 -10.88
C ASP A 2 -7.46 -12.72 -10.36
N LYS A 3 -7.34 -11.76 -11.26
CA LYS A 3 -6.89 -10.39 -10.98
C LYS A 3 -8.06 -9.41 -10.98
N LEU A 4 -7.89 -8.26 -10.33
CA LEU A 4 -8.83 -7.16 -10.50
C LEU A 4 -8.79 -6.66 -11.96
N GLN A 5 -9.96 -6.29 -12.47
CA GLN A 5 -10.20 -5.80 -13.82
C GLN A 5 -10.79 -4.40 -13.74
N ASP A 6 -10.49 -3.57 -14.74
CA ASP A 6 -11.04 -2.24 -14.93
C ASP A 6 -11.11 -1.39 -13.63
N PRO A 7 -9.97 -1.15 -12.95
CA PRO A 7 -9.98 -0.24 -11.80
C PRO A 7 -10.25 1.19 -12.26
N PHE A 8 -11.22 1.84 -11.61
CA PHE A 8 -11.60 3.22 -11.84
C PHE A 8 -11.56 4.02 -10.53
N GLU A 9 -11.15 5.28 -10.63
CA GLU A 9 -11.40 6.26 -9.57
C GLU A 9 -12.82 6.81 -9.72
N VAL A 10 -13.52 6.94 -8.59
CA VAL A 10 -14.86 7.49 -8.49
C VAL A 10 -14.76 8.92 -7.97
N TRP A 11 -15.39 9.86 -8.67
CA TRP A 11 -15.37 11.29 -8.33
C TRP A 11 -16.66 11.75 -7.65
N ASP A 12 -16.62 12.90 -6.97
CA ASP A 12 -17.71 13.45 -6.17
C ASP A 12 -19.02 13.72 -6.91
N ASN A 13 -18.95 13.88 -8.24
CA ASN A 13 -20.11 14.01 -9.13
C ASN A 13 -20.53 12.66 -9.77
N GLY A 14 -19.93 11.54 -9.38
CA GLY A 14 -20.16 10.21 -9.93
C GLY A 14 -19.41 9.89 -11.23
N ALA A 15 -18.58 10.81 -11.74
CA ALA A 15 -17.73 10.53 -12.89
C ALA A 15 -16.70 9.44 -12.56
N LEU A 16 -16.30 8.68 -13.57
CA LEU A 16 -15.32 7.59 -13.47
C LEU A 16 -14.11 7.87 -14.34
N THR A 17 -12.92 7.58 -13.81
CA THR A 17 -11.66 7.67 -14.56
C THR A 17 -10.85 6.41 -14.43
N PRO A 18 -10.21 5.90 -15.50
CA PRO A 18 -9.32 4.75 -15.38
C PRO A 18 -8.21 5.03 -14.36
N PHE A 19 -7.84 4.01 -13.59
CA PHE A 19 -6.64 4.09 -12.75
C PHE A 19 -5.40 4.11 -13.65
N TYR A 20 -4.52 5.10 -13.48
CA TYR A 20 -3.39 5.38 -14.38
C TYR A 20 -3.80 5.45 -15.87
N PRO A 21 -4.54 6.50 -16.29
CA PRO A 21 -4.88 6.65 -17.70
C PRO A 21 -3.58 6.69 -18.53
N ALA A 22 -3.55 5.94 -19.64
CA ALA A 22 -2.40 5.88 -20.55
C ALA A 22 -2.29 7.19 -21.36
N THR A 23 -1.91 8.27 -20.67
CA THR A 23 -1.73 9.62 -21.22
C THR A 23 -0.28 10.07 -20.99
N GLU A 24 0.33 10.67 -22.01
CA GLU A 24 1.69 11.19 -21.92
C GLU A 24 1.77 12.41 -20.96
N ASP A 25 0.67 13.14 -20.82
CA ASP A 25 0.54 14.24 -19.87
C ASP A 25 -0.72 14.05 -19.01
N ILE A 26 -0.52 13.54 -17.79
CA ILE A 26 -1.57 13.31 -16.80
C ILE A 26 -2.19 14.62 -16.29
N VAL A 27 -1.42 15.71 -16.24
CA VAL A 27 -1.86 16.99 -15.70
C VAL A 27 -2.82 17.66 -16.67
N THR A 28 -2.45 17.71 -17.95
CA THR A 28 -3.32 18.24 -19.01
C THR A 28 -4.61 17.43 -19.08
N TRP A 29 -4.51 16.09 -19.05
CA TRP A 29 -5.69 15.22 -19.08
C TRP A 29 -6.63 15.43 -17.88
N LEU A 30 -6.09 15.53 -16.66
CA LEU A 30 -6.89 15.81 -15.45
C LEU A 30 -7.56 17.18 -15.53
N THR A 31 -6.85 18.19 -16.03
CA THR A 31 -7.39 19.54 -16.22
C THR A 31 -8.60 19.52 -17.17
N ASP A 32 -8.47 18.87 -18.32
CA ASP A 32 -9.57 18.71 -19.27
C ASP A 32 -10.74 17.91 -18.67
N PHE A 33 -10.44 16.86 -17.89
CA PHE A 33 -11.46 16.10 -17.19
C PHE A 33 -12.25 16.96 -16.19
N PHE A 34 -11.57 17.75 -15.36
CA PHE A 34 -12.24 18.65 -14.40
C PHE A 34 -13.07 19.71 -15.10
N MET A 35 -12.55 20.31 -16.18
CA MET A 35 -13.28 21.31 -16.97
C MET A 35 -14.55 20.74 -17.61
N ARG A 36 -14.51 19.50 -18.12
CA ARG A 36 -15.66 18.86 -18.78
C ARG A 36 -16.71 18.33 -17.81
N THR A 37 -16.28 17.78 -16.67
CA THR A 37 -17.18 17.06 -15.76
C THR A 37 -17.60 17.87 -14.54
N GLY A 38 -16.82 18.90 -14.18
CA GLY A 38 -16.99 19.62 -12.91
C GLY A 38 -16.60 18.81 -11.68
N ALA A 39 -16.00 17.62 -11.84
CA ALA A 39 -15.48 16.82 -10.74
C ALA A 39 -14.39 17.60 -9.98
N ARG A 40 -14.38 17.49 -8.65
CA ARG A 40 -13.43 18.23 -7.80
C ARG A 40 -12.55 17.33 -6.95
N LYS A 41 -13.09 16.20 -6.51
CA LYS A 41 -12.36 15.29 -5.62
C LYS A 41 -12.73 13.85 -5.87
N ARG A 42 -11.73 12.98 -5.71
CA ARG A 42 -11.94 11.54 -5.63
C ARG A 42 -12.66 11.19 -4.34
N VAL A 43 -13.66 10.32 -4.44
CA VAL A 43 -14.49 9.84 -3.31
C VAL A 43 -14.51 8.32 -3.19
N GLY A 44 -13.93 7.60 -4.15
CA GLY A 44 -13.80 6.15 -4.04
C GLY A 44 -12.97 5.53 -5.15
N THR A 45 -12.87 4.20 -5.10
CA THR A 45 -12.34 3.36 -6.17
C THR A 45 -13.37 2.28 -6.48
N GLN A 46 -13.61 2.02 -7.76
CA GLN A 46 -14.45 0.93 -8.26
C GLN A 46 -13.59 -0.05 -9.06
N TRP A 47 -13.87 -1.35 -9.00
CA TRP A 47 -13.19 -2.36 -9.80
C TRP A 47 -14.10 -3.57 -10.07
N THR A 48 -13.70 -4.40 -11.02
CA THR A 48 -14.38 -5.66 -11.35
C THR A 48 -13.55 -6.85 -10.89
N TYR A 49 -14.18 -7.86 -10.28
CA TYR A 49 -13.56 -9.12 -9.94
C TYR A 49 -14.56 -10.27 -10.12
N GLN A 50 -14.17 -11.29 -10.90
CA GLN A 50 -15.03 -12.44 -11.24
C GLN A 50 -16.42 -12.04 -11.75
N GLY A 51 -16.47 -11.01 -12.62
CA GLY A 51 -17.72 -10.48 -13.20
C GLY A 51 -18.57 -9.65 -12.25
N LYS A 52 -18.17 -9.48 -10.98
CA LYS A 52 -18.87 -8.64 -10.00
C LYS A 52 -18.16 -7.30 -9.87
N LYS A 53 -18.94 -6.22 -9.73
CA LYS A 53 -18.43 -4.87 -9.46
C LYS A 53 -18.34 -4.65 -7.95
N TYR A 54 -17.22 -4.07 -7.54
CA TYR A 54 -16.93 -3.67 -6.17
C TYR A 54 -16.60 -2.18 -6.15
N GLN A 55 -16.89 -1.53 -5.03
CA GLN A 55 -16.55 -0.13 -4.81
C GLN A 55 -16.19 0.08 -3.34
N SER A 56 -15.26 1.00 -3.09
CA SER A 56 -14.85 1.39 -1.74
C SER A 56 -14.62 2.89 -1.65
N GLU A 57 -15.19 3.50 -0.62
CA GLU A 57 -15.02 4.93 -0.29
C GLU A 57 -13.66 5.22 0.36
N ASN A 58 -12.96 4.18 0.83
CA ASN A 58 -11.60 4.30 1.35
C ASN A 58 -10.56 4.58 0.25
N CYS A 59 -11.00 4.70 -1.00
CA CYS A 59 -10.17 4.99 -2.17
C CYS A 59 -8.96 4.05 -2.31
N PRO A 60 -9.12 2.72 -2.21
CA PRO A 60 -7.99 1.81 -2.30
C PRO A 60 -7.36 1.83 -3.68
N ILE A 61 -6.04 1.70 -3.71
CA ILE A 61 -5.22 1.73 -4.91
C ILE A 61 -4.88 0.29 -5.32
N PRO A 62 -5.07 -0.10 -6.58
CA PRO A 62 -4.59 -1.37 -7.10
C PRO A 62 -3.08 -1.56 -6.88
N ILE A 63 -2.69 -2.75 -6.44
CA ILE A 63 -1.27 -3.17 -6.45
C ILE A 63 -0.84 -3.33 -7.92
N PRO A 64 0.41 -3.02 -8.32
CA PRO A 64 0.82 -3.00 -9.73
C PRO A 64 0.56 -4.30 -10.52
N ASP A 65 0.58 -5.45 -9.85
CA ASP A 65 0.32 -6.74 -10.48
C ASP A 65 -1.18 -7.10 -10.56
N HIS A 66 -2.05 -6.21 -10.07
CA HIS A 66 -3.51 -6.36 -10.00
C HIS A 66 -3.98 -7.53 -9.13
N SER A 67 -3.16 -8.00 -8.18
CA SER A 67 -3.50 -9.10 -7.26
C SER A 67 -4.33 -8.66 -6.04
N GLY A 68 -4.52 -7.36 -5.84
CA GLY A 68 -5.21 -6.81 -4.69
C GLY A 68 -5.19 -5.29 -4.69
N LEU A 69 -5.63 -4.71 -3.58
CA LEU A 69 -5.69 -3.26 -3.39
C LEU A 69 -5.10 -2.87 -2.04
N VAL A 70 -4.73 -1.59 -1.88
CA VAL A 70 -4.18 -1.07 -0.64
C VAL A 70 -4.72 0.33 -0.32
N TYR A 71 -5.01 0.61 0.96
CA TYR A 71 -5.35 1.96 1.41
C TYR A 71 -4.83 2.25 2.83
N PRO A 72 -4.46 3.51 3.13
CA PRO A 72 -4.13 3.91 4.49
C PRO A 72 -5.38 4.07 5.36
N THR A 73 -5.29 3.70 6.64
CA THR A 73 -6.34 4.00 7.63
C THR A 73 -6.45 5.50 7.88
N GLN A 74 -7.59 5.96 8.41
CA GLN A 74 -7.83 7.38 8.67
C GLN A 74 -6.80 8.03 9.60
N ASP A 75 -6.24 7.27 10.54
CA ASP A 75 -5.18 7.73 11.44
C ASP A 75 -3.77 7.66 10.83
N LEU A 76 -3.65 7.19 9.57
CA LEU A 76 -2.42 7.00 8.82
C LEU A 76 -1.39 6.08 9.48
N LYS A 77 -1.79 5.31 10.50
CA LYS A 77 -0.90 4.40 11.23
C LYS A 77 -0.81 3.03 10.58
N LYS A 78 -1.74 2.68 9.70
CA LYS A 78 -1.82 1.35 9.10
C LYS A 78 -2.19 1.46 7.63
N TRP A 79 -1.72 0.50 6.84
CA TRP A 79 -2.17 0.29 5.47
C TRP A 79 -2.89 -1.05 5.43
N ILE A 80 -4.13 -1.04 4.96
CA ILE A 80 -4.94 -2.23 4.81
C ILE A 80 -4.75 -2.75 3.39
N VAL A 81 -4.30 -4.01 3.28
CA VAL A 81 -4.18 -4.71 1.99
C VAL A 81 -5.39 -5.61 1.82
N LEU A 82 -6.08 -5.46 0.70
CA LEU A 82 -7.30 -6.17 0.34
C LEU A 82 -7.02 -7.18 -0.78
N ASN A 83 -7.73 -8.31 -0.72
CA ASN A 83 -7.95 -9.14 -1.89
C ASN A 83 -8.90 -8.43 -2.88
N PRO A 84 -8.97 -8.88 -4.14
CA PRO A 84 -9.89 -8.31 -5.14
C PRO A 84 -11.38 -8.40 -4.78
N ASP A 85 -11.77 -9.23 -3.81
CA ASP A 85 -13.15 -9.35 -3.31
C ASP A 85 -13.44 -8.45 -2.10
N SER A 86 -12.55 -7.48 -1.81
CA SER A 86 -12.60 -6.58 -0.64
C SER A 86 -12.32 -7.24 0.71
N THR A 87 -12.01 -8.54 0.78
CA THR A 87 -11.59 -9.16 2.04
C THR A 87 -10.19 -8.69 2.44
N ILE A 88 -9.95 -8.54 3.75
CA ILE A 88 -8.63 -8.13 4.24
C ILE A 88 -7.65 -9.27 4.04
N LYS A 89 -6.58 -9.01 3.28
CA LYS A 89 -5.48 -9.94 3.06
C LYS A 89 -4.49 -9.86 4.23
N PHE A 90 -4.02 -8.66 4.56
CA PHE A 90 -3.20 -8.37 5.74
C PHE A 90 -3.17 -6.86 6.02
N THR A 91 -2.60 -6.48 7.17
CA THR A 91 -2.43 -5.08 7.59
C THR A 91 -0.95 -4.78 7.78
N ILE A 92 -0.47 -3.69 7.19
CA ILE A 92 0.89 -3.17 7.37
C ILE A 92 0.82 -2.07 8.42
N GLN A 93 1.65 -2.13 9.46
CA GLN A 93 1.82 -1.05 10.42
C GLN A 93 2.80 -0.02 9.84
N VAL A 94 2.43 1.26 9.85
CA VAL A 94 3.32 2.36 9.47
C VAL A 94 4.20 2.68 10.67
N PRO A 95 5.54 2.54 10.56
CA PRO A 95 6.44 2.81 11.67
C PRO A 95 6.37 4.28 12.07
N LYS A 96 6.41 4.55 13.38
CA LYS A 96 6.59 5.93 13.86
C LYS A 96 8.03 6.33 13.61
N ILE A 97 8.23 7.56 13.14
CA ILE A 97 9.55 8.17 13.04
C ILE A 97 9.91 8.65 14.45
N SER A 98 10.93 8.06 15.07
CA SER A 98 11.55 8.56 16.30
C SER A 98 12.63 9.60 15.99
N PRO A 99 13.10 10.37 17.01
CA PRO A 99 14.25 11.27 16.86
C PRO A 99 15.52 10.59 16.34
N GLU A 100 15.62 9.27 16.45
CA GLU A 100 16.74 8.48 15.96
C GLU A 100 16.51 7.87 14.56
N SER A 101 15.32 8.02 13.98
CA SER A 101 15.06 7.64 12.59
C SER A 101 15.76 8.62 11.63
N SER A 102 16.19 8.14 10.46
CA SER A 102 16.72 8.98 9.37
C SER A 102 15.90 8.75 8.08
N PRO A 103 14.65 9.24 8.02
CA PRO A 103 13.75 9.01 6.89
C PRO A 103 14.30 9.52 5.55
N GLU A 104 15.10 10.59 5.58
CA GLU A 104 15.78 11.16 4.42
C GLU A 104 16.81 10.23 3.77
N LYS A 105 17.24 9.19 4.51
CA LYS A 105 18.10 8.10 4.02
C LYS A 105 17.33 6.81 3.75
N GLY A 106 16.00 6.83 3.88
CA GLY A 106 15.14 5.63 3.83
C GLY A 106 15.23 4.75 5.08
N GLU A 107 15.86 5.24 6.16
CA GLU A 107 16.10 4.48 7.39
C GLU A 107 15.03 4.79 8.44
N LEU A 108 14.00 3.94 8.49
CA LEU A 108 13.03 3.90 9.59
C LEU A 108 13.52 2.83 10.57
N GLY A 109 14.55 3.16 11.36
CA GLY A 109 15.32 2.24 12.22
C GLY A 109 15.99 1.06 11.47
N GLN A 110 17.26 0.76 11.74
CA GLN A 110 17.89 -0.42 11.11
C GLN A 110 17.23 -1.71 11.62
N PRO A 111 16.75 -2.61 10.74
CA PRO A 111 16.29 -3.91 11.15
C PRO A 111 17.45 -4.73 11.74
N GLN A 112 17.21 -5.42 12.85
CA GLN A 112 18.19 -6.23 13.57
C GLN A 112 17.63 -7.63 13.89
N HIS A 113 18.50 -8.63 13.83
CA HIS A 113 18.19 -9.95 14.38
C HIS A 113 18.38 -9.91 15.90
N LYS A 114 17.40 -10.40 16.66
CA LYS A 114 17.51 -10.46 18.13
C LYS A 114 18.28 -11.72 18.52
N ARG A 115 19.32 -11.56 19.34
CA ARG A 115 20.10 -12.68 19.87
C ARG A 115 19.18 -13.71 20.56
N GLY A 116 19.17 -14.95 20.06
CA GLY A 116 18.32 -16.03 20.55
C GLY A 116 16.89 -16.07 20.00
N GLY A 117 16.51 -15.14 19.11
CA GLY A 117 15.23 -15.15 18.40
C GLY A 117 15.24 -16.11 17.19
N PRO A 118 14.06 -16.41 16.61
CA PRO A 118 13.97 -17.28 15.44
C PRO A 118 14.78 -16.72 14.25
N PRO A 119 15.49 -17.57 13.48
CA PRO A 119 16.46 -17.13 12.48
C PRO A 119 15.85 -16.49 11.23
N TYR A 120 14.53 -16.62 11.04
CA TYR A 120 13.77 -16.10 9.91
C TYR A 120 13.03 -14.79 10.23
N ILE A 121 13.32 -14.16 11.37
CA ILE A 121 12.63 -12.94 11.84
C ILE A 121 13.63 -11.81 12.01
N MET A 122 13.31 -10.66 11.40
CA MET A 122 14.03 -9.40 11.63
C MET A 122 13.12 -8.41 12.34
N TYR A 123 13.64 -7.82 13.41
CA TYR A 123 12.98 -6.79 14.20
C TYR A 123 13.38 -5.42 13.70
N GLY A 124 12.50 -4.42 13.80
CA GLY A 124 12.79 -3.05 13.42
C GLY A 124 11.86 -2.09 14.16
N GLU A 125 12.04 -0.80 13.95
CA GLU A 125 11.17 0.21 14.55
C GLU A 125 9.72 0.01 14.08
N GLY A 126 8.84 -0.27 15.04
CA GLY A 126 7.41 -0.47 14.86
C GLY A 126 6.61 0.83 14.84
N SER A 127 5.29 0.69 14.71
CA SER A 127 4.36 1.84 14.69
C SER A 127 4.21 2.57 16.03
N ASP A 128 4.81 2.06 17.09
CA ASP A 128 4.86 2.68 18.41
C ASP A 128 6.23 3.29 18.74
N GLY A 129 7.23 3.08 17.88
CA GLY A 129 8.64 3.45 18.12
C GLY A 129 9.43 2.37 18.87
N ASP A 130 8.83 1.22 19.21
CA ASP A 130 9.55 0.08 19.77
C ASP A 130 10.38 -0.58 18.66
N ARG A 131 11.66 -0.77 18.94
CA ARG A 131 12.62 -1.39 18.02
C ARG A 131 12.56 -2.91 18.03
N ASN A 132 11.75 -3.49 18.92
CA ASN A 132 11.54 -4.92 19.05
C ASN A 132 10.30 -5.41 18.28
N ASP A 133 9.67 -4.56 17.47
CA ASP A 133 8.54 -4.98 16.64
C ASP A 133 9.03 -5.77 15.42
N CYS A 134 8.33 -6.87 15.13
CA CYS A 134 8.65 -7.73 13.99
C CYS A 134 8.34 -6.99 12.68
N ARG A 135 9.34 -6.85 11.79
CA ARG A 135 9.20 -6.07 10.55
C ARG A 135 9.16 -6.93 9.29
N PHE A 136 9.89 -8.05 9.28
CA PHE A 136 9.98 -8.95 8.13
C PHE A 136 9.97 -10.40 8.56
N PHE A 137 9.29 -11.22 7.75
CA PHE A 137 9.38 -12.67 7.76
C PHE A 137 10.13 -13.08 6.49
N PHE A 138 11.17 -13.86 6.65
CA PHE A 138 11.83 -14.54 5.54
C PHE A 138 11.25 -15.94 5.44
N GLU A 139 10.94 -16.38 4.22
CA GLU A 139 10.48 -17.75 4.00
C GLU A 139 11.62 -18.75 4.21
N ASP A 140 12.86 -18.32 3.96
CA ASP A 140 14.08 -19.09 4.19
C ASP A 140 15.02 -18.39 5.21
N PRO A 141 15.42 -19.06 6.31
CA PRO A 141 16.44 -18.56 7.23
C PRO A 141 17.77 -18.15 6.57
N GLU A 142 18.18 -18.79 5.46
CA GLU A 142 19.43 -18.45 4.76
C GLU A 142 19.33 -17.09 4.06
N GLU A 143 18.15 -16.67 3.60
CA GLU A 143 17.92 -15.34 3.04
C GLU A 143 18.07 -14.25 4.10
N CYS A 144 17.56 -14.51 5.31
CA CYS A 144 17.74 -13.61 6.44
C CYS A 144 19.22 -13.46 6.80
N LEU A 145 19.98 -14.56 6.85
CA LEU A 145 21.42 -14.54 7.13
C LEU A 145 22.22 -13.84 6.03
N ALA A 146 21.88 -14.08 4.75
CA ALA A 146 22.51 -13.41 3.62
C ALA A 146 22.22 -11.89 3.61
N PHE A 147 21.04 -11.47 4.05
CA PHE A 147 20.69 -10.07 4.22
C PHE A 147 21.50 -9.41 5.36
N ILE A 148 21.70 -10.12 6.47
CA ILE A 148 22.54 -9.65 7.59
C ILE A 148 24.01 -9.52 7.16
N SER A 149 24.53 -10.46 6.39
CA SER A 149 25.95 -10.53 5.99
C SER A 149 26.34 -9.60 4.84
N ARG A 150 25.37 -8.95 4.18
CA ARG A 150 25.60 -7.97 3.10
C ARG A 150 25.82 -6.53 3.61
N LYS A 151 25.81 -6.33 4.93
CA LYS A 151 26.19 -5.07 5.59
C LYS A 151 27.70 -4.96 5.76
#